data_AF-A0A5C5FPS4-F1
#
_entry.id   AF-A0A5C5FPS4-F1
#
_cell.length_a   1.000
_cell.length_b   1.000
_cell.length_c   1.000
_cell.angle_alpha   90.00
_cell.angle_beta   90.00
_cell.angle_gamma   90.00
#
_symmetry.space_group_name_H-M   'P 1'
#
loop_
_entity.id
_entity.type
_entity.pdbx_description
1 polymer ?
#
loop_
_entity_poly.entity_id
_entity_poly.type
_entity_poly.pdbx_seq_one_letter_code
_entity_poly.pdbx_strand_id
1 'polypeptide(L)'
;MADPQPAAPLLGTAFLLSQSAASSSTQHHLPVTPSLCADYASFRRALDQSRRVSDDPLSTRLNRAAALAGGAVAGRGAREMGARECDDVWRELTARWTERGEVIGYCDRALADAAAATGAKTQQRAEDAVRELSADWKERGRGLQDEREAQRSRLSTELSIESIIRARSLALFRSRCPSHPMDDPPAPALPTLRGAEEEEEERRRRRGRDERGRVRWT
;
A
#
# COMPACT_ATOMS: atom_id res chain seq x y z
N MET A 1 -53.57 1.27 6.80
CA MET A 1 -52.25 0.64 6.98
C MET A 1 -51.89 0.02 5.66
N ALA A 2 -50.92 0.57 4.93
CA ALA A 2 -50.49 0.04 3.64
C ALA A 2 -49.25 -0.84 3.87
N ASP A 3 -49.33 -2.10 3.47
CA ASP A 3 -48.22 -3.05 3.51
C ASP A 3 -47.09 -2.61 2.56
N PRO A 4 -45.81 -2.76 2.96
CA PRO A 4 -44.69 -2.53 2.05
C PRO A 4 -44.63 -3.66 1.02
N GLN A 5 -44.84 -3.33 -0.26
CA GLN A 5 -44.60 -4.22 -1.38
C GLN A 5 -43.13 -4.68 -1.41
N PRO A 6 -42.83 -5.97 -1.59
CA PRO A 6 -41.46 -6.43 -1.76
C PRO A 6 -40.91 -5.90 -3.09
N ALA A 7 -39.72 -5.28 -3.04
CA ALA A 7 -39.04 -4.77 -4.23
C ALA A 7 -38.83 -5.90 -5.25
N ALA A 8 -39.22 -5.67 -6.50
CA ALA A 8 -39.03 -6.63 -7.57
C ALA A 8 -37.53 -6.96 -7.75
N PRO A 9 -37.17 -8.24 -8.01
CA PRO A 9 -35.79 -8.62 -8.21
C PRO A 9 -35.23 -7.89 -9.44
N LEU A 10 -34.11 -7.19 -9.25
CA LEU A 10 -33.37 -6.58 -10.35
C LEU A 10 -32.86 -7.70 -11.25
N LEU A 11 -33.14 -7.62 -12.55
CA LEU A 11 -32.69 -8.57 -13.57
C LEU A 11 -31.96 -7.80 -14.69
N GLY A 12 -31.09 -8.50 -15.42
CA GLY A 12 -30.39 -7.93 -16.57
C GLY A 12 -29.36 -6.85 -16.22
N THR A 13 -29.30 -5.78 -17.03
CA THR A 13 -28.30 -4.69 -16.88
C THR A 13 -28.44 -3.94 -15.56
N ALA A 14 -29.66 -3.77 -15.03
CA ALA A 14 -29.91 -3.13 -13.75
C ALA A 14 -29.32 -3.91 -12.57
N PHE A 15 -29.39 -5.24 -12.60
CA PHE A 15 -28.75 -6.12 -11.61
C PHE A 15 -27.22 -6.05 -11.67
N LEU A 16 -26.66 -5.99 -12.89
CA LEU A 16 -25.22 -5.86 -13.08
C LEU A 16 -24.71 -4.50 -12.61
N LEU A 17 -25.46 -3.42 -12.84
CA LEU A 17 -25.17 -2.08 -12.34
C LEU A 17 -25.29 -2.02 -10.81
N SER A 18 -26.33 -2.61 -10.22
CA SER A 18 -26.54 -2.60 -8.76
C SER A 18 -25.47 -3.40 -8.02
N GLN A 19 -25.02 -4.54 -8.55
CA GLN A 19 -23.88 -5.27 -7.97
C GLN A 19 -22.58 -4.46 -8.02
N SER A 20 -22.41 -3.61 -9.05
CA SER A 20 -21.22 -2.75 -9.19
C SER A 20 -21.18 -1.64 -8.12
N ALA A 21 -22.34 -1.25 -7.58
CA ALA A 21 -22.47 -0.32 -6.46
C ALA A 21 -22.46 -1.04 -5.09
N ALA A 22 -23.01 -2.26 -5.02
CA ALA A 22 -23.13 -3.02 -3.77
C ALA A 22 -21.78 -3.58 -3.27
N SER A 23 -20.77 -3.70 -4.13
CA SER A 23 -19.42 -4.13 -3.71
C SER A 23 -18.65 -3.06 -2.90
N SER A 24 -19.17 -1.84 -2.73
CA SER A 24 -18.47 -0.76 -2.03
C SER A 24 -18.66 -0.71 -0.51
N SER A 25 -19.49 -1.57 0.12
CA SER A 25 -19.89 -1.35 1.53
C SER A 25 -19.22 -2.25 2.60
N THR A 26 -18.45 -3.27 2.25
CA THR A 26 -17.59 -3.91 3.26
C THR A 26 -16.27 -3.14 3.34
N GLN A 27 -16.21 -2.19 4.27
CA GLN A 27 -14.97 -1.61 4.77
C GLN A 27 -14.10 -2.73 5.37
N HIS A 28 -13.43 -3.50 4.52
CA HIS A 28 -12.41 -4.45 4.93
C HIS A 28 -11.15 -3.66 5.30
N HIS A 29 -11.21 -3.02 6.46
CA HIS A 29 -10.05 -2.39 7.05
C HIS A 29 -9.09 -3.47 7.52
N LEU A 30 -7.80 -3.31 7.20
CA LEU A 30 -6.77 -4.21 7.69
C LEU A 30 -6.58 -3.96 9.20
N PRO A 31 -6.91 -4.92 10.10
CA PRO A 31 -6.58 -4.76 11.51
C PRO A 31 -5.07 -4.91 11.68
N VAL A 32 -4.37 -3.79 11.86
CA VAL A 32 -2.92 -3.78 12.04
C VAL A 32 -2.59 -3.79 13.53
N THR A 33 -1.77 -4.77 13.94
CA THR A 33 -1.25 -4.88 15.31
C THR A 33 0.28 -4.92 15.27
N PRO A 34 0.97 -4.59 16.39
CA PRO A 34 2.43 -4.73 16.46
C PRO A 34 2.91 -6.15 16.18
N SER A 35 2.13 -7.15 16.60
CA SER A 35 2.42 -8.57 16.33
C SER A 35 2.35 -8.92 14.85
N LEU A 36 1.42 -8.32 14.10
CA LEU A 36 1.35 -8.48 12.64
C LEU A 36 2.60 -7.91 11.97
N CYS A 37 3.09 -6.75 12.41
CA CYS A 37 4.28 -6.13 11.86
C CYS A 37 5.57 -6.90 12.15
N ALA A 38 5.63 -7.61 13.29
CA ALA A 38 6.75 -8.48 13.63
C ALA A 38 6.81 -9.74 12.75
N ASP A 39 5.67 -10.26 12.31
CA ASP A 39 5.57 -11.38 11.37
C ASP A 39 5.35 -10.88 9.93
N TYR A 40 6.46 -10.65 9.22
CA TYR A 40 6.41 -10.19 7.83
C TYR A 40 5.59 -11.10 6.90
N ALA A 41 5.57 -12.42 7.12
CA ALA A 41 4.81 -13.32 6.24
C ALA A 41 3.31 -13.12 6.41
N SER A 42 2.85 -12.90 7.65
CA SER A 42 1.45 -12.58 7.94
C SER A 42 1.09 -11.18 7.47
N PHE A 43 1.97 -10.20 7.69
CA PHE A 43 1.81 -8.84 7.15
C PHE A 43 1.65 -8.82 5.63
N ARG A 44 2.56 -9.50 4.90
CA ARG A 44 2.51 -9.58 3.43
C ARG A 44 1.21 -10.21 2.94
N ARG A 45 0.78 -11.32 3.56
CA ARG A 45 -0.51 -11.97 3.24
C ARG A 45 -1.68 -11.01 3.44
N ALA A 46 -1.66 -10.22 4.52
CA ALA A 46 -2.71 -9.25 4.80
C ALA A 46 -2.74 -8.14 3.74
N LEU A 47 -1.58 -7.58 3.37
CA LEU A 47 -1.49 -6.59 2.28
C LEU A 47 -1.95 -7.16 0.94
N ASP A 48 -1.51 -8.35 0.57
CA ASP A 48 -1.92 -9.01 -0.68
C ASP A 48 -3.42 -9.27 -0.72
N GLN A 49 -4.01 -9.68 0.41
CA GLN A 49 -5.46 -9.85 0.53
C GLN A 49 -6.18 -8.51 0.36
N SER A 50 -5.69 -7.43 0.98
CA SER A 50 -6.26 -6.09 0.80
C SER A 50 -6.20 -5.63 -0.65
N ARG A 51 -5.05 -5.80 -1.33
CA ARG A 51 -4.88 -5.48 -2.76
C ARG A 51 -5.88 -6.25 -3.62
N ARG A 52 -6.00 -7.57 -3.44
CA ARG A 52 -6.97 -8.41 -4.18
C ARG A 52 -8.41 -7.97 -3.96
N VAL A 53 -8.79 -7.75 -2.70
CA VAL A 53 -10.16 -7.39 -2.35
C VAL A 53 -10.53 -5.97 -2.80
N SER A 54 -9.57 -5.05 -2.87
CA SER A 54 -9.82 -3.65 -3.24
C SER A 54 -9.55 -3.33 -4.71
N ASP A 55 -8.44 -3.78 -5.28
CA ASP A 55 -7.97 -3.36 -6.59
C ASP A 55 -8.63 -4.18 -7.74
N ASP A 56 -8.95 -5.47 -7.53
CA ASP A 56 -9.57 -6.32 -8.56
C ASP A 56 -11.01 -5.86 -8.89
N PRO A 57 -11.88 -5.57 -7.90
CA PRO A 57 -13.22 -5.04 -8.19
C PRO A 57 -13.16 -3.66 -8.84
N LEU A 58 -12.25 -2.77 -8.42
CA LEU A 58 -12.05 -1.46 -9.02
C LEU A 58 -11.65 -1.57 -10.50
N SER A 59 -10.68 -2.43 -10.81
CA SER A 59 -10.24 -2.70 -12.18
C SER A 59 -11.38 -3.27 -13.03
N THR A 60 -12.18 -4.18 -12.46
CA THR A 60 -13.34 -4.77 -13.14
C THR A 60 -14.42 -3.73 -13.41
N ARG A 61 -14.71 -2.86 -12.43
CA ARG A 61 -15.69 -1.77 -12.56
C ARG A 61 -15.27 -0.76 -13.61
N LEU A 62 -14.00 -0.35 -13.61
CA LEU A 62 -13.42 0.54 -14.63
C LEU A 62 -13.54 -0.05 -16.04
N ASN A 63 -13.19 -1.33 -16.18
CA ASN A 63 -13.28 -2.03 -17.46
C ASN A 63 -14.73 -2.17 -17.94
N ARG A 64 -15.64 -2.56 -17.06
CA ARG A 64 -17.07 -2.70 -17.37
C ARG A 64 -17.71 -1.37 -17.73
N ALA A 65 -17.51 -0.33 -16.93
CA ALA A 65 -18.10 0.99 -17.17
C ALA A 65 -17.68 1.56 -18.52
N ALA A 66 -16.40 1.41 -18.87
CA ALA A 66 -15.90 1.79 -20.18
C ALA A 66 -16.48 0.94 -21.33
N ALA A 67 -16.66 -0.37 -21.14
CA ALA A 67 -17.27 -1.23 -22.15
C ALA A 67 -18.75 -0.89 -22.38
N LEU A 68 -19.49 -0.57 -21.31
CA LEU A 68 -20.89 -0.13 -21.38
C LEU A 68 -21.03 1.26 -21.99
N ALA A 69 -20.10 2.17 -21.72
CA ALA A 69 -20.03 3.45 -22.43
C ALA A 69 -19.74 3.27 -23.93
N GLY A 70 -19.10 2.15 -24.31
CA GLY A 70 -18.69 1.79 -25.67
C GLY A 70 -19.72 1.05 -26.55
N GLY A 71 -20.93 0.72 -26.09
CA GLY A 71 -21.98 0.11 -26.94
C GLY A 71 -23.38 0.68 -26.63
N ALA A 72 -24.28 1.02 -27.57
CA ALA A 72 -24.53 0.42 -28.88
C ALA A 72 -25.14 1.37 -29.96
N VAL A 73 -24.99 2.71 -29.91
CA VAL A 73 -25.72 3.60 -30.86
C VAL A 73 -24.91 4.75 -31.49
N ALA A 74 -23.60 4.87 -31.29
CA ALA A 74 -22.85 5.99 -31.90
C ALA A 74 -21.48 5.57 -32.44
N GLY A 75 -21.37 5.47 -33.77
CA GLY A 75 -20.15 5.11 -34.49
C GLY A 75 -19.02 6.15 -34.48
N ARG A 76 -18.73 6.80 -33.34
CA ARG A 76 -17.54 7.66 -33.16
C ARG A 76 -17.06 7.65 -31.72
N GLY A 77 -15.89 7.05 -31.48
CA GLY A 77 -15.05 7.25 -30.31
C GLY A 77 -15.48 6.51 -29.04
N ALA A 78 -14.50 5.98 -28.30
CA ALA A 78 -14.70 5.48 -26.95
C ALA A 78 -15.32 6.61 -26.09
N ARG A 79 -16.54 6.41 -25.60
CA ARG A 79 -17.14 7.39 -24.70
C ARG A 79 -16.52 7.22 -23.31
N GLU A 80 -16.09 8.35 -22.78
CA GLU A 80 -15.62 8.51 -21.42
C GLU A 80 -16.69 8.04 -20.41
N MET A 81 -16.23 7.50 -19.29
CA MET A 81 -17.09 7.16 -18.15
C MET A 81 -17.72 8.44 -17.58
N GLY A 82 -18.95 8.36 -17.06
CA GLY A 82 -19.60 9.54 -16.50
C GLY A 82 -18.76 10.17 -15.37
N ALA A 83 -18.80 11.51 -15.29
CA ALA A 83 -17.95 12.26 -14.36
C ALA A 83 -18.14 11.81 -12.90
N ARG A 84 -19.39 11.55 -12.48
CA ARG A 84 -19.70 11.07 -11.13
C ARG A 84 -19.11 9.68 -10.87
N GLU A 85 -19.21 8.77 -11.84
CA GLU A 85 -18.63 7.43 -11.73
C GLU A 85 -17.10 7.48 -11.64
N CYS A 86 -16.47 8.40 -12.39
CA CYS A 86 -15.04 8.67 -12.27
C CYS A 86 -14.68 9.21 -10.87
N ASP A 87 -15.43 10.19 -10.34
CA ASP A 87 -15.22 10.75 -9.00
C ASP A 87 -15.34 9.66 -7.91
N ASP A 88 -16.34 8.79 -8.01
CA ASP A 88 -16.57 7.71 -7.06
C ASP A 88 -15.43 6.69 -7.06
N VAL A 89 -15.01 6.25 -8.25
CA VAL A 89 -13.87 5.36 -8.40
C VAL A 89 -12.58 6.02 -7.90
N TRP A 90 -12.39 7.31 -8.18
CA TRP A 90 -11.20 8.04 -7.75
C TRP A 90 -11.09 8.11 -6.23
N ARG A 91 -12.17 8.49 -5.55
CA ARG A 91 -12.22 8.53 -4.08
C ARG A 91 -11.96 7.16 -3.46
N GLU A 92 -12.56 6.12 -4.02
CA GLU A 92 -12.32 4.76 -3.53
C GLU A 92 -10.86 4.35 -3.73
N LEU A 93 -10.29 4.58 -4.91
CA LEU A 93 -8.92 4.23 -5.25
C LEU A 93 -7.90 4.92 -4.32
N THR A 94 -8.04 6.25 -4.15
CA THR A 94 -7.15 7.05 -3.30
C THR A 94 -7.29 6.70 -1.82
N ALA A 95 -8.51 6.44 -1.32
CA ALA A 95 -8.72 6.00 0.05
C ALA A 95 -7.99 4.68 0.35
N ARG A 96 -8.06 3.70 -0.56
CA ARG A 96 -7.35 2.42 -0.43
C ARG A 96 -5.84 2.57 -0.48
N TRP A 97 -5.34 3.47 -1.33
CA TRP A 97 -3.92 3.80 -1.36
C TRP A 97 -3.43 4.40 -0.04
N THR A 98 -4.17 5.37 0.51
CA THR A 98 -3.86 5.98 1.81
C THR A 98 -3.82 4.93 2.90
N GLU A 99 -4.87 4.12 3.00
CA GLU A 99 -4.99 3.07 4.00
C GLU A 99 -3.78 2.13 3.99
N ARG A 100 -3.41 1.57 2.82
CA ARG A 100 -2.25 0.67 2.72
C ARG A 100 -0.94 1.39 3.05
N GLY A 101 -0.81 2.66 2.66
CA GLY A 101 0.34 3.49 3.04
C GLY A 101 0.44 3.66 4.56
N GLU A 102 -0.67 3.98 5.23
CA GLU A 102 -0.70 4.14 6.68
C GLU A 102 -0.35 2.83 7.41
N VAL A 103 -0.83 1.69 6.91
CA VAL A 103 -0.49 0.36 7.44
C VAL A 103 1.02 0.09 7.35
N ILE A 104 1.64 0.35 6.19
CA ILE A 104 3.09 0.16 6.02
C ILE A 104 3.87 1.11 6.94
N GLY A 105 3.46 2.39 7.00
CA GLY A 105 4.09 3.38 7.86
C GLY A 105 3.91 3.09 9.36
N TYR A 106 2.79 2.50 9.77
CA TYR A 106 2.58 2.02 11.13
C TYR A 106 3.57 0.92 11.48
N CYS A 107 3.77 -0.07 10.60
CA CYS A 107 4.71 -1.15 10.86
C CYS A 107 6.16 -0.67 10.97
N ASP A 108 6.56 0.32 10.18
CA ASP A 108 7.88 0.94 10.32
C ASP A 108 8.08 1.57 11.71
N ARG A 109 7.09 2.33 12.18
CA ARG A 109 7.12 2.93 13.52
C ARG A 109 7.13 1.88 14.61
N ALA A 110 6.27 0.86 14.53
CA ALA A 110 6.19 -0.21 15.52
C ALA A 110 7.52 -0.98 15.64
N LEU A 111 8.19 -1.24 14.51
CA LEU A 111 9.52 -1.88 14.51
C LEU A 111 10.61 -0.95 15.07
N ALA A 112 10.54 0.35 14.78
CA ALA A 112 11.46 1.33 15.36
C ALA A 112 11.30 1.46 16.88
N ASP A 113 10.06 1.49 17.38
CA ASP A 113 9.75 1.60 18.81
C ASP A 113 10.20 0.34 19.57
N ALA A 114 9.97 -0.85 18.98
CA ALA A 114 10.50 -2.11 19.52
C ALA A 114 12.03 -2.12 19.60
N ALA A 115 12.71 -1.48 18.64
CA ALA A 115 14.15 -1.34 18.65
C ALA A 115 14.65 -0.40 19.77
N ALA A 116 13.99 0.74 19.96
CA ALA A 116 14.31 1.67 21.05
C ALA A 116 14.10 1.02 22.43
N ALA A 117 13.00 0.29 22.62
CA ALA A 117 12.68 -0.38 23.89
C ALA A 117 13.68 -1.48 24.27
N THR A 118 14.23 -2.20 23.28
CA THR A 118 15.27 -3.22 23.51
C THR A 118 16.65 -2.59 23.73
N GLY A 119 16.98 -1.50 23.05
CA GLY A 119 18.21 -0.74 23.29
C GLY A 119 18.28 -0.19 24.72
N ALA A 120 17.19 0.42 25.20
CA ALA A 120 17.10 0.96 26.56
C ALA A 120 17.26 -0.12 27.64
N LYS A 121 16.59 -1.27 27.49
CA LYS A 121 16.73 -2.42 28.40
C LYS A 121 18.14 -3.00 28.39
N THR A 122 18.81 -2.97 27.25
CA THR A 122 20.18 -3.49 27.11
C THR A 122 21.19 -2.56 27.77
N GLN A 123 21.03 -1.23 27.65
CA GLN A 123 21.86 -0.26 28.38
C GLN A 123 21.70 -0.38 29.90
N GLN A 124 20.46 -0.46 30.40
CA GLN A 124 20.21 -0.66 31.83
C GLN A 124 20.86 -1.94 32.36
N ARG A 125 20.77 -3.04 31.62
CA ARG A 125 21.36 -4.33 32.03
C ARG A 125 22.88 -4.37 31.84
N ALA A 126 23.43 -3.59 30.91
CA ALA A 126 24.87 -3.48 30.68
C ALA A 126 25.58 -2.68 31.78
N GLU A 127 24.92 -1.68 32.36
CA GLU A 127 25.42 -0.99 33.56
C GLU A 127 25.47 -1.92 34.79
N ASP A 128 24.52 -2.87 34.90
CA ASP A 128 24.49 -3.89 35.96
C ASP A 128 25.44 -5.08 35.71
N ALA A 129 25.84 -5.37 34.47
CA ALA A 129 26.53 -6.61 34.07
C ALA A 129 28.01 -6.44 33.68
N VAL A 130 28.68 -5.34 34.08
CA VAL A 130 30.08 -5.01 33.73
C VAL A 130 31.13 -6.05 34.22
N ARG A 131 30.76 -7.18 34.84
CA ARG A 131 31.75 -8.13 35.38
C ARG A 131 31.91 -9.50 34.73
N GLU A 132 31.08 -9.96 33.80
CA GLU A 132 31.30 -11.29 33.22
C GLU A 132 30.67 -11.44 31.82
N LEU A 133 31.50 -11.82 30.83
CA LEU A 133 31.15 -12.35 29.50
C LEU A 133 30.80 -11.33 28.40
N SER A 134 31.75 -10.47 28.00
CA SER A 134 31.59 -9.46 26.93
C SER A 134 31.45 -9.99 25.48
N ALA A 135 31.63 -11.29 25.21
CA ALA A 135 31.64 -11.82 23.83
C ALA A 135 30.25 -12.28 23.35
N ASP A 136 29.51 -13.02 24.18
CA ASP A 136 28.22 -13.63 23.80
C ASP A 136 27.12 -12.57 23.54
N TRP A 137 27.16 -11.45 24.25
CA TRP A 137 26.21 -10.34 24.07
C TRP A 137 26.37 -9.60 22.74
N LYS A 138 27.60 -9.47 22.23
CA LYS A 138 27.86 -8.77 20.96
C LYS A 138 27.33 -9.58 19.77
N GLU A 139 27.46 -10.89 19.82
CA GLU A 139 27.00 -11.78 18.75
C GLU A 139 25.46 -11.87 18.71
N ARG A 140 24.82 -11.99 19.88
CA ARG A 140 23.34 -11.93 19.99
C ARG A 140 22.76 -10.58 19.57
N GLY A 141 23.44 -9.49 19.89
CA GLY A 141 23.05 -8.13 19.50
C GLY A 141 23.13 -7.89 18.00
N ARG A 142 24.15 -8.44 17.32
CA ARG A 142 24.30 -8.36 15.86
C ARG A 142 23.18 -9.09 15.13
N GLY A 143 22.86 -10.33 15.51
CA GLY A 143 21.77 -11.09 14.88
C GLY A 143 20.40 -10.38 14.96
N LEU A 144 20.08 -9.76 16.10
CA LEU A 144 18.85 -8.98 16.25
C LEU A 144 18.86 -7.67 15.45
N GLN A 145 20.01 -7.04 15.26
CA GLN A 145 20.14 -5.87 14.38
C GLN A 145 19.94 -6.26 12.92
N ASP A 146 20.56 -7.37 12.48
CA ASP A 146 20.44 -7.90 11.12
C ASP A 146 19.00 -8.29 10.77
N GLU A 147 18.28 -8.94 11.69
CA GLU A 147 16.87 -9.30 11.49
C GLU A 147 15.97 -8.06 11.32
N ARG A 148 16.25 -6.98 12.06
CA ARG A 148 15.48 -5.73 12.00
C ARG A 148 15.75 -4.94 10.75
N GLU A 149 17.01 -4.84 10.35
CA GLU A 149 17.39 -4.24 9.07
C GLU A 149 16.75 -5.00 7.91
N ALA A 150 16.77 -6.33 7.96
CA ALA A 150 16.08 -7.16 6.98
C ALA A 150 14.56 -6.92 6.96
N GLN A 151 13.91 -6.74 8.12
CA GLN A 151 12.49 -6.38 8.19
C GLN A 151 12.20 -5.01 7.57
N ARG A 152 13.03 -3.99 7.84
CA ARG A 152 12.86 -2.65 7.23
C ARG A 152 13.05 -2.69 5.72
N SER A 153 14.05 -3.41 5.23
CA SER A 153 14.28 -3.56 3.79
C SER A 153 13.08 -4.25 3.10
N ARG A 154 12.42 -5.19 3.79
CA ARG A 154 11.16 -5.81 3.32
C ARG A 154 10.01 -4.80 3.28
N LEU A 155 9.85 -3.93 4.28
CA LEU A 155 8.84 -2.85 4.24
C LEU A 155 9.11 -1.85 3.11
N SER A 156 10.38 -1.50 2.86
CA SER A 156 10.80 -0.67 1.73
C SER A 156 10.42 -1.30 0.40
N THR A 157 10.60 -2.63 0.29
CA THR A 157 10.13 -3.39 -0.88
C THR A 157 8.61 -3.29 -1.05
N GLU A 158 7.83 -3.39 0.03
CA GLU A 158 6.37 -3.21 -0.04
C GLU A 158 5.97 -1.80 -0.48
N LEU A 159 6.67 -0.75 -0.06
CA LEU A 159 6.43 0.61 -0.59
C LEU A 159 6.74 0.72 -2.07
N SER A 160 7.83 0.10 -2.52
CA SER A 160 8.13 0.03 -3.95
C SER A 160 7.02 -0.69 -4.71
N ILE A 161 6.50 -1.79 -4.19
CA ILE A 161 5.36 -2.51 -4.78
C ILE A 161 4.11 -1.62 -4.82
N GLU A 162 3.78 -0.92 -3.73
CA GLU A 162 2.66 0.02 -3.71
C GLU A 162 2.82 1.14 -4.74
N SER A 163 4.02 1.69 -4.92
CA SER A 163 4.27 2.70 -5.95
C SER A 163 3.94 2.19 -7.36
N ILE A 164 4.27 0.93 -7.66
CA ILE A 164 3.98 0.29 -8.94
C ILE A 164 2.48 0.04 -9.10
N ILE A 165 1.81 -0.44 -8.05
CA ILE A 165 0.36 -0.68 -8.06
C ILE A 165 -0.39 0.64 -8.30
N ARG A 166 -0.02 1.70 -7.58
CA ARG A 166 -0.58 3.06 -7.75
C ARG A 166 -0.39 3.56 -9.18
N ALA A 167 0.82 3.45 -9.74
CA ALA A 167 1.09 3.88 -11.11
C ALA A 167 0.23 3.13 -12.14
N ARG A 168 0.07 1.81 -11.98
CA ARG A 168 -0.74 0.98 -12.90
C ARG A 168 -2.22 1.30 -12.81
N SER A 169 -2.76 1.38 -11.59
CA SER A 169 -4.18 1.70 -11.38
C SER A 169 -4.50 3.14 -11.79
N LEU A 170 -3.58 4.09 -11.59
CA LEU A 170 -3.68 5.44 -12.12
C LEU A 170 -3.70 5.49 -13.65
N ALA A 171 -2.82 4.72 -14.31
CA ALA A 171 -2.81 4.64 -15.76
C ALA A 171 -4.12 4.06 -16.32
N LEU A 172 -4.66 3.03 -15.67
CA LEU A 172 -5.96 2.46 -16.02
C LEU A 172 -7.07 3.49 -15.83
N PHE A 173 -7.12 4.17 -14.69
CA PHE A 173 -8.10 5.22 -14.41
C PHE A 173 -8.07 6.33 -15.48
N ARG A 174 -6.88 6.88 -15.76
CA ARG A 174 -6.69 7.93 -16.80
C ARG A 174 -7.19 7.50 -18.17
N SER A 175 -7.02 6.23 -18.53
CA SER A 175 -7.50 5.73 -19.82
C SER A 175 -9.03 5.74 -19.95
N ARG A 176 -9.76 5.69 -18.83
CA ARG A 176 -11.23 5.60 -18.81
C ARG A 176 -11.92 6.90 -18.39
N CYS A 177 -11.20 7.77 -17.70
CA CYS A 177 -11.64 9.06 -17.18
C CYS A 177 -10.68 10.19 -17.62
N PRO A 178 -10.53 10.46 -18.93
CA PRO A 178 -9.56 11.44 -19.44
C PRO A 178 -9.85 12.89 -19.03
N SER A 179 -11.10 13.26 -18.77
CA SER A 179 -11.54 14.62 -18.42
C SER A 179 -11.69 14.83 -16.91
N HIS A 180 -11.42 13.82 -16.08
CA HIS A 180 -11.54 13.93 -14.63
C HIS A 180 -10.44 14.86 -14.08
N PRO A 181 -10.78 15.92 -13.32
CA PRO A 181 -9.80 16.80 -12.70
C PRO A 181 -9.07 16.03 -11.59
N MET A 182 -7.80 15.69 -11.80
CA MET A 182 -6.98 15.15 -10.72
C MET A 182 -6.23 16.32 -10.08
N ASP A 183 -6.51 16.58 -8.80
CA ASP A 183 -5.75 17.56 -8.01
C ASP A 183 -4.25 17.21 -8.02
N ASP A 184 -3.41 18.22 -7.87
CA ASP A 184 -1.95 18.08 -7.76
C ASP A 184 -1.55 18.25 -6.27
N PRO A 185 -1.00 17.22 -5.59
CA PRO A 185 -0.57 15.93 -6.13
C PRO A 185 -1.72 14.90 -6.26
N PRO A 186 -1.74 14.13 -7.36
CA PRO A 186 -2.85 13.22 -7.69
C PRO A 186 -2.86 11.93 -6.87
N ALA A 187 -1.94 11.77 -5.91
CA ALA A 187 -1.95 10.62 -5.04
C ALA A 187 -1.46 11.03 -3.63
N PRO A 188 -2.07 10.48 -2.57
CA PRO A 188 -1.54 10.63 -1.22
C PRO A 188 -0.07 10.19 -1.22
N ALA A 189 0.82 10.96 -0.59
CA ALA A 189 2.23 10.60 -0.54
C ALA A 189 2.40 9.20 0.08
N LEU A 190 3.33 8.41 -0.46
CA LEU A 190 3.77 7.20 0.25
C LEU A 190 4.47 7.63 1.53
N PRO A 191 4.34 6.85 2.62
CA PRO A 191 5.05 7.14 3.85
C PRO A 191 6.57 7.06 3.58
N THR A 192 7.32 7.98 4.17
CA THR A 192 8.78 7.89 4.22
C THR A 192 9.16 6.99 5.39
N LEU A 193 9.85 5.87 5.11
CA LEU A 193 10.36 5.00 6.17
C LEU A 193 11.55 5.66 6.86
N ARG A 194 11.69 5.46 8.17
CA ARG A 194 12.84 5.96 8.92
C ARG A 194 14.15 5.33 8.41
N GLY A 195 15.10 6.18 8.02
CA GLY A 195 16.42 5.75 7.55
C GLY A 195 16.46 5.30 6.09
N ALA A 196 15.36 5.44 5.32
CA ALA A 196 15.33 5.05 3.91
C ALA A 196 16.34 5.84 3.05
N GLU A 197 16.49 7.14 3.31
CA GLU A 197 17.46 8.00 2.61
C GLU A 197 18.90 7.60 2.92
N GLU A 198 19.18 7.30 4.19
CA GLU A 198 20.49 6.81 4.66
C GLU A 198 20.82 5.45 4.05
N GLU A 199 19.85 4.53 3.97
CA GLU A 199 20.02 3.21 3.33
C GLU A 199 20.23 3.33 1.81
N GLU A 200 19.51 4.23 1.13
CA GLU A 200 19.72 4.48 -0.30
C GLU A 200 21.08 5.13 -0.56
N GLU A 201 21.48 6.10 0.26
CA GLU A 201 22.78 6.73 0.17
C GLU A 201 23.90 5.73 0.46
N GLU A 202 23.76 4.87 1.47
CA GLU A 202 24.72 3.81 1.76
C GLU A 202 24.78 2.79 0.61
N ARG A 203 23.63 2.42 0.01
CA ARG A 203 23.59 1.61 -1.20
C ARG A 203 24.30 2.28 -2.37
N ARG A 204 24.18 3.61 -2.54
CA ARG A 204 24.92 4.37 -3.56
C ARG A 204 26.43 4.33 -3.27
N ARG A 205 26.83 4.54 -2.02
CA ARG A 205 28.24 4.45 -1.57
C ARG A 205 28.81 3.05 -1.83
N ARG A 206 28.10 1.98 -1.47
CA ARG A 206 28.50 0.58 -1.71
C ARG A 206 28.59 0.23 -3.21
N ARG A 207 27.79 0.88 -4.07
CA ARG A 207 27.89 0.73 -5.53
C ARG A 207 29.06 1.52 -6.14
N GLY A 208 29.85 2.23 -5.33
CA GLY A 208 31.00 3.00 -5.79
C GLY A 208 30.66 4.09 -6.81
N ARG A 209 29.40 4.56 -6.83
CA ARG A 209 28.98 5.64 -7.74
C ARG A 209 29.19 6.98 -7.08
N ASP A 210 29.95 7.85 -7.73
CA ASP A 210 30.01 9.26 -7.35
C ASP A 210 28.65 9.96 -7.61
N GLU A 211 28.52 11.20 -7.15
CA GLU A 211 27.34 12.06 -7.36
C GLU A 211 26.99 12.27 -8.84
N ARG A 212 27.88 11.88 -9.76
CA ARG A 212 27.74 11.96 -11.21
C ARG A 212 27.51 10.60 -11.88
N GLY A 213 27.29 9.54 -11.09
CA GLY A 213 26.95 8.20 -11.57
C GLY A 213 28.11 7.39 -12.15
N ARG A 214 29.37 7.81 -11.96
CA ARG A 214 30.56 7.06 -12.40
C ARG A 214 31.00 6.05 -11.35
N VAL A 215 31.27 4.82 -11.80
CA VAL A 215 31.79 3.73 -10.97
C VAL A 215 33.27 3.98 -10.72
N ARG A 216 33.66 4.15 -9.45
CA ARG A 216 35.06 4.29 -9.05
C ARG A 216 35.66 2.89 -8.92
N TRP A 217 36.42 2.47 -9.94
CA TRP A 217 37.31 1.34 -9.83
C TRP A 217 38.58 1.83 -9.15
N THR A 218 38.78 1.48 -7.88
CA THR A 218 40.09 1.56 -7.20
C THR A 218 40.76 0.22 -7.25
#